data_AF-E1ZP64-F1
#
_entry.id   AF-E1ZP64-F1
#
_cell.length_a   1.000
_cell.length_b   1.000
_cell.length_c   1.000
_cell.angle_alpha   90.00
_cell.angle_beta   90.00
_cell.angle_gamma   90.00
#
_symmetry.space_group_name_H-M   'P 1'
#
loop_
_entity.id
_entity.type
_entity.pdbx_description
1 polymer ?
#
loop_
_entity_poly.entity_id
_entity_poly.type
_entity_poly.pdbx_seq_one_letter_code
_entity_poly.pdbx_strand_id
1 'polypeptide(L)'
;MPASVGRLAALLVLLLAAASSGFAEPDAQDGARVLEAGVPHRADSTRIGGPPARYHLAGLQRGKGYEVRVSFPGTAAVRVRLWLDSAAAADGSGSGGGLTHRSHVHSRKLLDAEKVMFGTDAEGRVWLPEQRKALSAAAVLFKAEAWGRWRQPGQAPQLLLYDIVLEQSTLGVPHSALPLLATAALLVLLAAAAAPWWSGSVVPAILRWLHGERSAGSGREEAPQAAAAAATRPRPRRAPSVR
;
A
#
# COMPACT_ATOMS: atom_id res chain seq x y z
N MET A 1 -28.27 17.19 -14.96
CA MET A 1 -26.87 17.71 -14.99
C MET A 1 -25.88 16.63 -14.52
N PRO A 2 -25.48 15.65 -15.37
CA PRO A 2 -24.57 14.57 -14.96
C PRO A 2 -23.10 14.74 -15.41
N ALA A 3 -22.76 15.79 -16.16
CA ALA A 3 -21.43 15.93 -16.80
C ALA A 3 -20.28 16.30 -15.84
N SER A 4 -20.55 16.71 -14.60
CA SER A 4 -19.54 17.20 -13.65
C SER A 4 -18.82 16.09 -12.87
N VAL A 5 -19.45 14.93 -12.66
CA VAL A 5 -18.89 13.85 -11.82
C VAL A 5 -17.76 13.10 -12.53
N GLY A 6 -17.85 12.93 -13.86
CA GLY A 6 -16.82 12.22 -14.65
C GLY A 6 -15.48 12.95 -14.76
N ARG A 7 -15.50 14.29 -14.73
CA ARG A 7 -14.27 15.10 -14.84
C ARG A 7 -13.42 15.07 -13.57
N LEU A 8 -14.05 14.93 -12.41
CA LEU A 8 -13.37 14.83 -11.12
C LEU A 8 -12.66 13.49 -10.94
N ALA A 9 -13.29 12.38 -11.38
CA ALA A 9 -12.69 11.06 -11.32
C ALA A 9 -11.45 10.93 -12.22
N ALA A 10 -11.50 11.49 -13.44
CA ALA A 10 -10.37 11.45 -14.38
C ALA A 10 -9.16 12.25 -13.89
N LEU A 11 -9.38 13.39 -13.23
CA LEU A 11 -8.29 14.24 -12.71
C LEU A 11 -7.57 13.58 -11.52
N LEU A 12 -8.31 12.82 -10.70
CA LEU A 12 -7.74 12.04 -9.59
C LEU A 12 -6.82 10.92 -10.09
N VAL A 13 -7.23 10.20 -11.14
CA VAL A 13 -6.43 9.12 -11.76
C VAL A 13 -5.15 9.66 -12.40
N LEU A 14 -5.21 10.84 -13.04
CA LEU A 14 -4.04 11.46 -13.66
C LEU A 14 -2.99 11.92 -12.62
N LEU A 15 -3.44 12.44 -11.47
CA LEU A 15 -2.56 12.84 -10.37
C LEU A 15 -1.87 11.64 -9.69
N LEU A 16 -2.52 10.48 -9.65
CA LEU A 16 -1.92 9.24 -9.14
C LEU A 16 -0.88 8.63 -10.10
N ALA A 17 -1.02 8.84 -11.41
CA ALA A 17 -0.11 8.28 -12.41
C ALA A 17 1.20 9.09 -12.57
N ALA A 18 1.20 10.39 -12.25
CA ALA A 18 2.39 11.23 -12.38
C ALA A 18 3.46 11.00 -11.28
N ALA A 19 3.10 10.32 -10.18
CA ALA A 19 4.00 10.10 -9.05
C ALA A 19 4.96 8.91 -9.20
N SER A 20 4.91 8.16 -10.31
CA SER A 20 5.59 6.87 -10.46
C SER A 20 6.79 6.84 -11.43
N SER A 21 7.20 7.98 -12.00
CA SER A 21 8.28 8.01 -13.01
C SER A 21 9.54 8.73 -12.54
N GLY A 22 10.47 7.95 -11.99
CA GLY A 22 11.85 8.37 -11.75
C GLY A 22 12.70 7.12 -11.56
N PHE A 23 13.34 6.65 -12.62
CA PHE A 23 14.21 5.48 -12.65
C PHE A 23 15.58 5.92 -13.17
N ALA A 24 16.54 5.98 -12.26
CA ALA A 24 17.95 6.11 -12.58
C ALA A 24 18.62 4.81 -12.13
N GLU A 25 19.39 4.20 -13.04
CA GLU A 25 20.23 3.03 -12.80
C GLU A 25 21.49 3.48 -12.04
N PRO A 26 21.79 2.96 -10.84
CA PRO A 26 23.03 3.29 -10.16
C PRO A 26 24.12 2.28 -10.49
N ASP A 27 25.30 2.84 -10.77
CA ASP A 27 26.54 2.16 -11.09
C ASP A 27 27.14 1.55 -9.80
N ALA A 28 27.58 0.29 -9.87
CA ALA A 28 28.08 -0.47 -8.72
C ALA A 28 29.50 -0.04 -8.36
N GLN A 29 29.64 1.03 -7.57
CA GLN A 29 30.94 1.45 -7.03
C GLN A 29 31.18 0.91 -5.61
N ASP A 30 32.37 0.34 -5.42
CA ASP A 30 32.99 -0.07 -4.14
C ASP A 30 33.35 1.13 -3.23
N GLY A 31 32.71 2.28 -3.45
CA GLY A 31 32.81 3.47 -2.61
C GLY A 31 31.98 3.31 -1.34
N ALA A 32 32.31 4.11 -0.31
CA ALA A 32 31.50 4.21 0.90
C ALA A 32 30.05 4.50 0.52
N ARG A 33 29.16 3.53 0.68
CA ARG A 33 27.74 3.68 0.32
C ARG A 33 27.11 4.66 1.32
N VAL A 34 26.58 5.77 0.83
CA VAL A 34 25.96 6.80 1.66
C VAL A 34 24.45 6.79 1.40
N LEU A 35 23.64 6.64 2.44
CA LEU A 35 22.19 6.78 2.37
C LEU A 35 21.79 8.21 2.74
N GLU A 36 21.17 8.88 1.78
CA GLU A 36 20.53 10.18 1.97
C GLU A 36 19.00 10.05 2.02
N ALA A 37 18.36 10.92 2.80
CA ALA A 37 16.93 10.86 2.98
C ALA A 37 16.19 11.17 1.68
N GLY A 38 15.33 10.25 1.24
CA GLY A 38 14.55 10.38 0.01
C GLY A 38 15.29 9.98 -1.27
N VAL A 39 16.56 9.56 -1.19
CA VAL A 39 17.33 9.08 -2.32
C VAL A 39 17.41 7.55 -2.27
N PRO A 40 16.65 6.82 -3.11
CA PRO A 40 16.68 5.37 -3.11
C PRO A 40 17.93 4.85 -3.83
N HIS A 41 18.62 3.89 -3.22
CA HIS A 41 19.63 3.06 -3.89
C HIS A 41 18.90 1.86 -4.48
N ARG A 42 18.96 1.70 -5.81
CA ARG A 42 18.22 0.68 -6.53
C ARG A 42 19.15 -0.36 -7.12
N ALA A 43 18.72 -1.61 -7.17
CA ALA A 43 19.49 -2.71 -7.74
C ALA A 43 20.91 -2.86 -7.15
N ASP A 44 21.10 -2.45 -5.89
CA ASP A 44 22.32 -2.74 -5.16
C ASP A 44 22.46 -4.26 -5.03
N SER A 45 23.71 -4.73 -5.01
CA SER A 45 24.01 -6.14 -4.83
C SER A 45 24.86 -6.39 -3.58
N THR A 46 24.60 -7.53 -2.93
CA THR A 46 25.43 -8.07 -1.86
C THR A 46 25.61 -9.57 -2.01
N ARG A 47 26.70 -10.10 -1.48
CA ARG A 47 26.95 -11.54 -1.44
C ARG A 47 26.16 -12.20 -0.33
N ILE A 48 25.39 -13.23 -0.67
CA ILE A 48 24.65 -14.05 0.29
C ILE A 48 25.65 -14.85 1.13
N GLY A 49 25.55 -14.73 2.46
CA GLY A 49 26.52 -15.29 3.41
C GLY A 49 27.84 -14.51 3.50
N GLY A 50 27.97 -13.39 2.78
CA GLY A 50 29.13 -12.51 2.83
C GLY A 50 29.17 -11.61 4.07
N PRO A 51 30.18 -10.72 4.14
CA PRO A 51 30.23 -9.69 5.16
C PRO A 51 29.04 -8.71 5.01
N PRO A 52 28.58 -8.07 6.10
CA PRO A 52 27.53 -7.05 6.01
C PRO A 52 27.96 -5.88 5.12
N ALA A 53 27.08 -5.44 4.22
CA ALA A 53 27.22 -4.17 3.52
C ALA A 53 26.98 -3.02 4.50
N ARG A 54 27.80 -1.98 4.42
CA ARG A 54 27.76 -0.81 5.31
C ARG A 54 27.28 0.41 4.55
N TYR A 55 26.28 1.08 5.10
CA TYR A 55 25.68 2.29 4.55
C TYR A 55 25.80 3.44 5.56
N HIS A 56 26.59 4.45 5.25
CA HIS A 56 26.72 5.64 6.08
C HIS A 56 25.47 6.52 5.96
N LEU A 57 24.98 7.04 7.07
CA LEU A 57 23.82 7.92 7.07
C LEU A 57 24.28 9.37 6.88
N ALA A 58 23.70 10.08 5.91
CA ALA A 58 23.99 11.49 5.65
C ALA A 58 22.71 12.32 5.50
N GLY A 59 22.87 13.65 5.60
CA GLY A 59 21.76 14.58 5.41
C GLY A 59 20.64 14.49 6.45
N LEU A 60 20.94 14.02 7.66
CA LEU A 60 19.94 13.87 8.72
C LEU A 60 19.54 15.24 9.30
N GLN A 61 18.23 15.48 9.37
CA GLN A 61 17.62 16.67 9.95
C GLN A 61 17.42 16.48 11.45
N ARG A 62 17.51 17.58 12.20
CA ARG A 62 17.39 17.62 13.66
C ARG A 62 15.98 17.27 14.14
N GLY A 63 15.89 16.46 15.20
CA GLY A 63 14.63 16.12 15.85
C GLY A 63 13.62 15.38 14.95
N LYS A 64 14.12 14.64 13.96
CA LYS A 64 13.30 13.89 12.99
C LYS A 64 13.46 12.38 13.17
N GLY A 65 12.40 11.66 12.84
CA GLY A 65 12.42 10.21 12.71
C GLY A 65 12.87 9.80 11.31
N TYR A 66 13.44 8.61 11.22
CA TYR A 66 13.89 7.99 9.99
C TYR A 66 13.54 6.51 9.98
N GLU A 67 13.25 5.99 8.80
CA GLU A 67 13.00 4.58 8.52
C GLU A 67 13.90 4.15 7.35
N VAL A 68 14.69 3.12 7.56
CA VAL A 68 15.47 2.47 6.50
C VAL A 68 14.71 1.22 6.09
N ARG A 69 14.40 1.12 4.80
CA ARG A 69 13.62 0.02 4.23
C ARG A 69 14.46 -0.68 3.18
N VAL A 70 14.41 -2.01 3.19
CA VAL A 70 15.01 -2.83 2.13
C VAL A 70 13.94 -3.66 1.46
N SER A 71 13.92 -3.63 0.13
CA SER A 71 13.10 -4.50 -0.70
C SER A 71 13.98 -5.39 -1.58
N PHE A 72 13.61 -6.65 -1.71
CA PHE A 72 14.31 -7.62 -2.54
C PHE A 72 13.33 -8.63 -3.13
N PRO A 73 13.72 -9.39 -4.18
CA PRO A 73 12.85 -10.38 -4.79
C PRO A 73 12.44 -11.46 -3.78
N GLY A 74 11.12 -11.61 -3.56
CA GLY A 74 10.57 -12.62 -2.62
C GLY A 74 10.77 -14.08 -3.06
N THR A 75 11.34 -14.31 -4.24
CA THR A 75 11.71 -15.65 -4.73
C THR A 75 13.08 -16.12 -4.20
N ALA A 76 13.87 -15.23 -3.59
CA ALA A 76 15.16 -15.59 -3.02
C ALA A 76 14.99 -16.28 -1.67
N ALA A 77 15.52 -17.49 -1.52
CA ALA A 77 15.56 -18.21 -0.23
C ALA A 77 16.67 -17.62 0.67
N VAL A 78 16.45 -16.39 1.14
CA VAL A 78 17.40 -15.63 1.95
C VAL A 78 16.71 -15.01 3.16
N ARG A 79 17.44 -14.91 4.26
CA ARG A 79 17.09 -14.11 5.42
C ARG A 79 17.90 -12.83 5.36
N VAL A 80 17.20 -11.71 5.29
CA VAL A 80 17.83 -10.39 5.40
C VAL A 80 17.85 -9.95 6.85
N ARG A 81 18.91 -9.22 7.23
CA ARG A 81 19.05 -8.57 8.52
C ARG A 81 19.51 -7.14 8.30
N LEU A 82 18.87 -6.22 8.99
CA LEU A 82 19.17 -4.80 8.98
C LEU A 82 19.34 -4.31 10.42
N TRP A 83 20.40 -3.57 10.72
CA TRP A 83 20.62 -2.99 12.07
C TRP A 83 21.51 -1.75 12.01
N LEU A 84 21.46 -0.93 13.07
CA LEU A 84 22.36 0.21 13.21
C LEU A 84 23.70 -0.24 13.77
N ASP A 85 24.78 0.26 13.15
CA ASP A 85 26.13 0.11 13.68
C ASP A 85 26.36 1.10 14.81
N SER A 86 26.40 0.59 16.04
CA SER A 86 26.77 1.34 17.23
C SER A 86 28.28 1.39 17.46
N ALA A 87 29.07 0.58 16.75
CA ALA A 87 30.50 0.40 17.00
C ALA A 87 31.35 1.62 16.57
N ALA A 88 30.82 2.50 15.71
CA ALA A 88 31.49 3.76 15.36
C ALA A 88 31.59 4.75 16.55
N ALA A 89 30.94 4.46 17.69
CA ALA A 89 30.97 5.29 18.89
C ALA A 89 31.92 4.77 19.98
N ALA A 90 32.75 3.77 19.68
CA ALA A 90 33.73 3.22 20.59
C ALA A 90 35.11 3.18 19.93
N ASP A 91 35.94 4.17 20.26
CA ASP A 91 37.39 4.01 20.20
C ASP A 91 37.76 2.73 20.98
N GLY A 92 38.15 1.69 20.25
CA GLY A 92 38.92 0.56 20.74
C GLY A 92 38.37 -0.22 21.94
N SER A 93 37.28 -0.98 21.78
CA SER A 93 37.14 -2.24 22.51
C SER A 93 36.05 -3.11 21.89
N GLY A 94 36.45 -4.32 21.46
CA GLY A 94 35.59 -5.26 20.77
C GLY A 94 34.46 -5.80 21.65
N SER A 95 33.22 -5.58 21.20
CA SER A 95 32.15 -6.57 21.22
C SER A 95 30.97 -5.99 20.43
N GLY A 96 30.76 -6.51 19.22
CA GLY A 96 29.76 -6.03 18.25
C GLY A 96 28.33 -6.32 18.69
N GLY A 97 27.82 -5.56 19.66
CA GLY A 97 26.41 -5.54 20.05
C GLY A 97 25.62 -4.59 19.16
N GLY A 98 25.32 -5.01 17.93
CA GLY A 98 24.39 -4.27 17.07
C GLY A 98 22.99 -4.25 17.70
N LEU A 99 22.37 -3.07 17.77
CA LEU A 99 21.00 -2.92 18.25
C LEU A 99 20.04 -3.50 17.21
N THR A 100 19.71 -4.78 17.33
CA THR A 100 18.59 -5.37 16.59
C THR A 100 17.32 -5.07 17.39
N HIS A 101 16.50 -4.14 16.92
CA HIS A 101 15.13 -4.02 17.41
C HIS A 101 14.39 -5.30 17.00
N ARG A 102 14.42 -6.33 17.87
CA ARG A 102 13.73 -7.61 17.66
C ARG A 102 12.23 -7.37 17.69
N SER A 103 11.66 -6.98 16.56
CA SER A 103 10.22 -7.07 16.34
C SER A 103 9.87 -8.55 16.18
N HIS A 104 9.68 -9.26 17.30
CA HIS A 104 9.07 -10.58 17.32
C HIS A 104 7.57 -10.43 17.09
N VAL A 105 7.15 -10.14 15.86
CA VAL A 105 5.74 -10.28 15.46
C VAL A 105 5.69 -11.34 14.37
N HIS A 106 5.02 -12.44 14.69
CA HIS A 106 4.81 -13.61 13.85
C HIS A 106 3.83 -13.28 12.70
N SER A 107 4.23 -12.41 11.77
CA SER A 107 3.42 -12.10 10.59
C SER A 107 3.86 -12.96 9.41
N ARG A 108 2.90 -13.63 8.75
CA ARG A 108 3.12 -14.24 7.43
C ARG A 108 3.57 -13.11 6.47
N LYS A 109 4.87 -13.08 6.14
CA LYS A 109 5.49 -12.07 5.27
C LYS A 109 5.02 -12.30 3.83
N LEU A 110 4.10 -11.44 3.38
CA LEU A 110 3.70 -11.35 1.97
C LEU A 110 4.76 -10.60 1.12
N LEU A 111 5.63 -9.82 1.79
CA LEU A 111 6.86 -9.22 1.26
C LEU A 111 7.90 -9.28 2.38
N ASP A 112 9.11 -9.77 2.10
CA ASP A 112 10.20 -9.80 3.08
C ASP A 112 10.85 -8.40 3.21
N ALA A 113 10.09 -7.40 3.63
CA ALA A 113 10.66 -6.10 3.96
C ALA A 113 11.27 -6.14 5.36
N GLU A 114 12.59 -5.99 5.46
CA GLU A 114 13.24 -5.67 6.72
C GLU A 114 13.33 -4.15 6.87
N LYS A 115 13.07 -3.66 8.08
CA LYS A 115 13.12 -2.23 8.36
C LYS A 115 13.76 -1.91 9.70
N VAL A 116 14.39 -0.75 9.77
CA VAL A 116 14.98 -0.19 10.98
C VAL A 116 14.53 1.26 11.11
N MET A 117 14.08 1.63 12.30
CA MET A 117 13.64 3.00 12.61
C MET A 117 14.53 3.61 13.67
N PHE A 118 14.84 4.89 13.53
CA PHE A 118 15.58 5.66 14.54
C PHE A 118 15.19 7.12 14.53
N GLY A 119 15.49 7.81 15.65
CA GLY A 119 15.33 9.25 15.78
C GLY A 119 16.67 9.96 15.70
N THR A 120 16.61 11.28 15.56
CA THR A 120 17.75 12.17 15.66
C THR A 120 17.58 13.13 16.82
N ASP A 121 18.69 13.54 17.43
CA ASP A 121 18.72 14.56 18.48
C ASP A 121 18.64 16.00 17.92
N ALA A 122 18.80 16.98 18.80
CA ALA A 122 18.79 18.40 18.45
C ALA A 122 19.96 18.80 17.53
N GLU A 123 21.03 17.99 17.48
CA GLU A 123 22.20 18.21 16.63
C GLU A 123 22.11 17.44 15.30
N GLY A 124 21.09 16.59 15.10
CA GLY A 124 20.92 15.77 13.89
C GLY A 124 21.68 14.45 13.94
N ARG A 125 22.18 14.06 15.12
CA ARG A 125 22.87 12.78 15.36
C ARG A 125 21.86 11.69 15.66
N VAL A 126 22.16 10.44 15.28
CA VAL A 126 21.26 9.31 15.56
C VAL A 126 21.18 9.08 17.05
N TRP A 127 19.96 9.15 17.60
CA TRP A 127 19.68 8.94 19.01
C TRP A 127 19.29 7.49 19.27
N LEU A 128 20.01 6.84 20.20
CA LEU A 128 19.72 5.48 20.66
C LEU A 128 19.06 5.55 22.05
N PRO A 129 17.73 5.34 22.17
CA PRO A 129 17.03 5.47 23.45
C PRO A 129 17.55 4.49 24.52
N GLU A 130 17.85 3.26 24.12
CA GLU A 130 18.33 2.20 25.02
C GLU A 130 19.68 2.53 25.66
N GLN A 131 20.54 3.23 24.93
CA GLN A 131 21.87 3.63 25.40
C GLN A 131 21.92 5.06 25.93
N ARG A 132 20.82 5.83 25.80
CA ARG A 132 20.76 7.28 26.07
C ARG A 132 21.94 8.04 25.46
N LYS A 133 22.35 7.65 24.25
CA LYS A 133 23.55 8.17 23.58
C LYS A 133 23.23 8.56 22.13
N ALA A 134 23.83 9.66 21.70
CA ALA A 134 23.84 10.10 20.31
C ALA A 134 25.09 9.55 19.59
N LEU A 135 24.91 9.06 18.37
CA LEU A 135 26.00 8.60 17.51
C LEU A 135 26.47 9.74 16.60
N SER A 136 27.75 10.13 16.72
CA SER A 136 28.37 11.14 15.84
C SER A 136 28.50 10.66 14.39
N ALA A 137 28.79 9.36 14.21
CA ALA A 137 28.79 8.70 12.92
C ALA A 137 27.91 7.45 13.01
N ALA A 138 26.82 7.44 12.27
CA ALA A 138 25.89 6.31 12.23
C ALA A 138 25.94 5.65 10.86
N ALA A 139 25.91 4.32 10.88
CA ALA A 139 25.79 3.52 9.68
C ALA A 139 24.73 2.44 9.87
N VAL A 140 24.12 2.02 8.77
CA VAL A 140 23.23 0.88 8.70
C VAL A 140 24.01 -0.29 8.12
N LEU A 141 23.91 -1.43 8.77
CA LEU A 141 24.48 -2.68 8.31
C LEU A 141 23.37 -3.54 7.72
N PHE A 142 23.62 -4.04 6.52
CA PHE A 142 22.73 -4.91 5.78
C PHE A 142 23.43 -6.24 5.51
N LYS A 143 22.80 -7.35 5.87
CA LYS A 143 23.35 -8.69 5.62
C LYS A 143 22.28 -9.61 5.06
N ALA A 144 22.63 -10.30 3.99
CA ALA A 144 21.85 -11.40 3.43
C ALA A 144 22.46 -12.74 3.86
N GLU A 145 21.66 -13.60 4.48
CA GLU A 145 22.04 -14.94 4.91
C GLU A 145 21.23 -15.97 4.11
N ALA A 146 21.83 -17.08 3.72
CA ALA A 146 21.08 -18.16 3.08
C ALA A 146 20.03 -18.70 4.05
N TRP A 147 18.78 -18.85 3.59
CA TRP A 147 17.69 -19.33 4.42
C TRP A 147 16.88 -20.40 3.69
N GLY A 148 16.78 -21.57 4.32
CA GLY A 148 16.12 -22.73 3.72
C GLY A 148 17.06 -23.52 2.78
N ARG A 149 16.47 -24.45 2.03
CA ARG A 149 17.18 -25.33 1.10
C ARG A 149 16.70 -25.05 -0.31
N TRP A 150 17.63 -24.79 -1.23
CA TRP A 150 17.34 -24.76 -2.65
C TRP A 150 17.13 -26.19 -3.15
N ARG A 151 16.13 -26.39 -4.01
CA ARG A 151 15.85 -27.71 -4.61
C ARG A 151 17.05 -28.22 -5.42
N GLN A 152 17.78 -27.31 -6.06
CA GLN A 152 19.02 -27.57 -6.78
C GLN A 152 20.13 -26.68 -6.21
N PRO A 153 21.01 -27.21 -5.34
CA PRO A 153 22.05 -26.43 -4.67
C PRO A 153 22.99 -25.68 -5.63
N GLY A 154 23.31 -26.27 -6.78
CA GLY A 154 24.17 -25.66 -7.80
C GLY A 154 23.56 -24.46 -8.53
N GLN A 155 22.26 -24.21 -8.36
CA GLN A 155 21.56 -23.05 -8.93
C GLN A 155 21.22 -21.98 -7.88
N ALA A 156 21.71 -22.14 -6.64
CA ALA A 156 21.46 -21.14 -5.60
C ALA A 156 22.16 -19.80 -5.98
N PRO A 157 21.44 -18.67 -5.95
CA PRO A 157 22.03 -17.37 -6.20
C PRO A 157 23.07 -17.07 -5.14
N GLN A 158 24.21 -16.52 -5.58
CA GLN A 158 25.28 -16.08 -4.68
C GLN A 158 25.16 -14.59 -4.34
N LEU A 159 24.42 -13.85 -5.15
CA LEU A 159 24.16 -12.42 -4.99
C LEU A 159 22.68 -12.20 -4.73
N LEU A 160 22.38 -11.28 -3.82
CA LEU A 160 21.05 -10.74 -3.62
C LEU A 160 21.01 -9.33 -4.22
N LEU A 161 20.08 -9.10 -5.15
CA LEU A 161 19.72 -7.77 -5.61
C LEU A 161 18.66 -7.18 -4.68
N TYR A 162 18.82 -5.92 -4.32
CA TYR A 162 17.90 -5.23 -3.42
C TYR A 162 17.88 -3.73 -3.68
N ASP A 163 16.80 -3.10 -3.25
CA ASP A 163 16.70 -1.65 -3.15
C ASP A 163 16.71 -1.28 -1.67
N ILE A 164 17.45 -0.24 -1.32
CA ILE A 164 17.51 0.31 0.04
C ILE A 164 17.21 1.81 -0.01
N VAL A 165 16.33 2.26 0.88
CA VAL A 165 15.96 3.68 0.96
C VAL A 165 15.95 4.13 2.42
N LEU A 166 16.51 5.31 2.66
CA LEU A 166 16.35 6.06 3.89
C LEU A 166 15.17 7.03 3.71
N GLU A 167 14.13 6.85 4.49
CA GLU A 167 12.93 7.67 4.43
C GLU A 167 12.77 8.46 5.72
N GLN A 168 12.45 9.75 5.62
CA GLN A 168 12.10 10.53 6.78
C GLN A 168 10.73 10.10 7.31
N SER A 169 10.53 10.13 8.62
CA SER A 169 9.24 9.90 9.26
C SER A 169 8.84 11.06 10.18
N THR A 170 7.55 11.35 10.19
CA THR A 170 6.94 12.33 11.09
C THR A 170 5.97 11.59 11.99
N LEU A 171 6.18 11.66 13.30
CA LEU A 171 5.38 10.93 14.30
C LEU A 171 5.31 9.41 14.04
N GLY A 172 6.41 8.82 13.54
CA GLY A 172 6.48 7.40 13.21
C GLY A 172 5.82 7.02 11.88
N VAL A 173 5.29 7.98 11.13
CA VAL A 173 4.71 7.76 9.80
C VAL A 173 5.71 8.16 8.71
N PRO A 174 6.07 7.25 7.77
CA PRO A 174 6.93 7.59 6.63
C PRO A 174 6.26 8.65 5.72
N HIS A 175 7.04 9.60 5.18
CA HIS A 175 6.49 10.71 4.39
C HIS A 175 5.74 10.23 3.13
N SER A 176 6.16 9.12 2.52
CA SER A 176 5.46 8.47 1.40
C SER A 176 4.05 7.98 1.75
N ALA A 177 3.77 7.72 3.04
CA ALA A 177 2.45 7.31 3.50
C ALA A 177 1.51 8.49 3.81
N LEU A 178 2.02 9.72 3.92
CA LEU A 178 1.21 10.89 4.26
C LEU A 178 0.10 11.19 3.22
N PRO A 179 0.35 11.15 1.89
CA PRO A 179 -0.70 11.36 0.90
C PRO A 179 -1.83 10.31 1.00
N LEU A 180 -1.48 9.07 1.32
CA LEU A 180 -2.46 7.99 1.51
C LEU A 180 -3.31 8.24 2.75
N LEU A 181 -2.70 8.64 3.87
CA LEU A 181 -3.44 9.01 5.09
C LEU A 181 -4.34 10.23 4.87
N ALA A 182 -3.86 11.25 4.16
CA ALA A 182 -4.65 12.43 3.83
C ALA A 182 -5.87 12.05 2.96
N THR A 183 -5.67 11.16 1.98
CA THR A 183 -6.75 10.64 1.13
C THR A 183 -7.76 9.84 1.93
N ALA A 184 -7.30 8.95 2.82
CA ALA A 184 -8.17 8.17 3.69
C ALA A 184 -8.99 9.08 4.63
N ALA A 185 -8.37 10.09 5.24
CA ALA A 185 -9.05 11.07 6.07
C ALA A 185 -10.12 11.86 5.29
N LEU A 186 -9.80 12.28 4.05
CA LEU A 186 -10.76 12.96 3.18
C LEU A 186 -11.96 12.06 2.86
N LEU A 187 -11.73 10.79 2.53
CA LEU A 187 -12.82 9.84 2.25
C LEU A 187 -13.74 9.63 3.46
N VAL A 188 -13.16 9.53 4.67
CA VAL A 188 -13.93 9.43 5.91
C VAL A 188 -14.78 10.68 6.14
N LEU A 189 -14.23 11.88 5.91
CA LEU A 189 -14.97 13.13 6.03
C LEU A 189 -16.12 13.22 5.01
N LEU A 190 -15.88 12.81 3.77
CA LEU A 190 -16.92 12.77 2.74
C LEU A 190 -18.03 11.77 3.08
N ALA A 191 -17.67 10.58 3.58
CA ALA A 191 -18.65 9.59 4.03
C ALA A 191 -19.48 10.12 5.22
N ALA A 192 -18.83 10.76 6.19
CA ALA A 192 -19.50 11.38 7.34
C ALA A 192 -20.45 12.51 6.91
N ALA A 193 -20.04 13.35 5.96
CA ALA A 193 -20.87 14.42 5.41
C ALA A 193 -22.04 13.88 4.56
N ALA A 194 -21.86 12.75 3.88
CA ALA A 194 -22.91 12.09 3.11
C ALA A 194 -23.90 11.31 3.99
N ALA A 195 -23.51 10.92 5.21
CA ALA A 195 -24.31 10.07 6.08
C ALA A 195 -25.73 10.62 6.37
N PRO A 196 -25.95 11.92 6.66
CA PRO A 196 -27.29 12.48 6.85
C PRO A 196 -28.17 12.43 5.59
N TRP A 197 -27.57 12.65 4.42
CA TRP A 197 -28.28 12.55 3.15
C TRP A 197 -28.66 11.09 2.84
N TRP A 198 -27.72 10.17 3.11
CA TRP A 198 -27.93 8.74 2.92
C TRP A 198 -29.01 8.19 3.83
N SER A 199 -29.01 8.58 5.11
CA SER A 199 -30.03 8.17 6.09
C SER A 199 -31.40 8.77 5.80
N GLY A 200 -31.46 10.01 5.29
CA GLY A 200 -32.73 10.67 4.96
C GLY A 200 -33.35 10.26 3.62
N SER A 201 -32.55 9.89 2.62
CA SER A 201 -33.05 9.65 1.26
C SER A 201 -32.94 8.19 0.83
N VAL A 202 -31.76 7.58 1.01
CA VAL A 202 -31.43 6.26 0.47
C VAL A 202 -32.03 5.15 1.33
N VAL A 203 -31.85 5.23 2.65
CA VAL A 203 -32.39 4.23 3.58
C VAL A 203 -33.92 4.09 3.47
N PRO A 204 -34.73 5.18 3.47
CA PRO A 204 -36.18 5.06 3.32
C PRO A 204 -36.60 4.58 1.94
N ALA A 205 -35.86 4.91 0.88
CA ALA A 205 -36.13 4.38 -0.47
C ALA A 205 -35.91 2.86 -0.54
N ILE A 206 -34.81 2.37 0.04
CA ILE A 206 -34.51 0.93 0.12
C ILE A 206 -35.55 0.20 0.97
N LEU A 207 -35.93 0.74 2.13
CA LEU A 207 -36.97 0.16 2.98
C LEU A 207 -38.32 0.09 2.25
N ARG A 208 -38.71 1.17 1.54
CA ARG A 208 -39.93 1.16 0.72
C ARG A 208 -39.88 0.12 -0.40
N TRP A 209 -38.75 -0.05 -1.06
CA TRP A 209 -38.58 -1.09 -2.08
C TRP A 209 -38.71 -2.51 -1.47
N LEU A 210 -38.02 -2.78 -0.36
CA LEU A 210 -38.09 -4.06 0.36
C LEU A 210 -39.49 -4.39 0.87
N HIS A 211 -40.26 -3.38 1.31
CA HIS A 211 -41.63 -3.57 1.81
C HIS A 211 -42.71 -3.50 0.72
N GLY A 212 -42.42 -2.84 -0.41
CA GLY A 212 -43.39 -2.51 -1.48
C GLY A 212 -43.59 -3.60 -2.52
N GLU A 213 -42.69 -4.58 -2.66
CA GLU A 213 -42.85 -5.66 -3.65
C GLU A 213 -43.78 -6.80 -3.21
N ARG A 214 -44.30 -6.79 -1.98
CA ARG A 214 -45.31 -7.80 -1.56
C ARG A 214 -46.75 -7.48 -1.97
N SER A 215 -47.01 -6.30 -2.55
CA SER A 215 -48.38 -5.88 -2.88
C SER A 215 -48.79 -6.12 -4.34
N ALA A 216 -47.89 -6.61 -5.21
CA ALA A 216 -48.20 -6.83 -6.64
C ALA A 216 -48.68 -8.25 -6.98
N GLY A 217 -49.00 -9.09 -5.98
CA GLY A 217 -49.38 -10.50 -6.19
C GLY A 217 -50.86 -10.86 -5.95
N SER A 218 -51.69 -9.98 -5.39
CA SER A 218 -53.10 -10.31 -5.05
C SER A 218 -54.14 -9.75 -6.02
N GLY A 219 -53.72 -9.15 -7.13
CA GLY A 219 -54.60 -8.70 -8.21
C GLY A 219 -54.79 -9.75 -9.29
N ARG A 220 -55.05 -11.02 -8.94
CA ARG A 220 -55.70 -11.93 -9.88
C ARG A 220 -57.15 -11.48 -9.94
N GLU A 221 -57.43 -10.62 -10.92
CA GLU A 221 -58.77 -10.23 -11.36
C GLU A 221 -59.74 -11.42 -11.23
N GLU A 222 -60.63 -11.32 -10.25
CA GLU A 222 -61.96 -11.89 -10.34
C GLU A 222 -62.58 -11.35 -11.62
N ALA A 223 -62.59 -12.19 -12.66
CA ALA A 223 -63.37 -11.95 -13.86
C ALA A 223 -64.84 -11.79 -13.45
N PRO A 224 -65.51 -10.68 -13.84
CA PRO A 224 -66.94 -10.54 -13.58
C PRO A 224 -67.70 -11.54 -14.44
N GLN A 225 -68.17 -12.59 -13.77
CA GLN A 225 -69.19 -13.51 -14.23
C GLN A 225 -70.54 -12.78 -14.22
N ALA A 226 -70.96 -12.19 -15.35
CA ALA A 226 -72.39 -11.99 -15.67
C ALA A 226 -72.64 -11.42 -17.08
N ALA A 227 -73.69 -11.97 -17.71
CA ALA A 227 -74.50 -11.46 -18.83
C ALA A 227 -73.87 -11.57 -20.23
N ALA A 228 -74.13 -12.61 -21.04
CA ALA A 228 -75.42 -13.07 -21.56
C ALA A 228 -76.26 -11.97 -22.26
N ALA A 229 -76.57 -12.25 -23.53
CA ALA A 229 -77.57 -11.62 -24.39
C ALA A 229 -77.24 -10.25 -25.03
N ALA A 230 -76.82 -10.25 -26.30
CA ALA A 230 -77.64 -9.70 -27.39
C ALA A 230 -76.89 -9.65 -28.74
N ALA A 231 -77.67 -9.88 -29.81
CA ALA A 231 -77.43 -9.44 -31.18
C ALA A 231 -76.43 -10.22 -32.06
N THR A 232 -76.88 -11.41 -32.45
CA THR A 232 -77.04 -11.81 -33.86
C THR A 232 -76.89 -10.63 -34.84
N ARG A 233 -75.74 -10.54 -35.54
CA ARG A 233 -75.61 -9.68 -36.73
C ARG A 233 -75.62 -10.55 -38.00
N PRO A 234 -76.34 -10.12 -39.04
CA PRO A 234 -76.59 -10.93 -40.23
C PRO A 234 -75.36 -11.01 -41.14
N ARG A 235 -75.22 -12.19 -41.76
CA ARG A 235 -74.31 -12.49 -42.89
C ARG A 235 -74.53 -11.48 -44.03
N PRO A 236 -73.47 -10.80 -44.53
CA PRO A 236 -73.54 -10.16 -45.84
C PRO A 236 -73.55 -11.22 -46.95
N ARG A 237 -74.58 -11.11 -47.79
CA ARG A 237 -74.90 -11.91 -48.97
C ARG A 237 -73.89 -11.60 -50.09
N ARG A 238 -73.33 -12.65 -50.71
CA ARG A 238 -72.56 -12.57 -51.96
C ARG A 238 -73.34 -11.82 -53.04
N ALA A 239 -72.68 -10.93 -53.76
CA ALA A 239 -73.06 -10.47 -55.09
C ALA A 239 -72.09 -11.07 -56.14
N PRO A 240 -72.54 -11.41 -57.36
CA PRO A 240 -71.71 -11.90 -58.45
C PRO A 240 -71.25 -10.74 -59.37
N SER A 241 -70.02 -10.80 -59.87
CA SER A 241 -69.54 -10.08 -61.06
C SER A 241 -68.51 -10.99 -61.74
N VAL A 242 -68.83 -11.67 -62.85
CA VAL A 242 -68.87 -11.15 -64.23
C VAL A 242 -67.56 -10.43 -64.58
N ARG A 243 -66.54 -11.19 -64.96
CA ARG A 243 -65.93 -11.24 -66.31
C ARG A 243 -64.90 -12.36 -66.38
#